data_AF-A0A969D782-F1
#
_entry.id   AF-A0A969D782-F1
#
_cell.length_a   1.000
_cell.length_b   1.000
_cell.length_c   1.000
_cell.angle_alpha   90.00
_cell.angle_beta   90.00
_cell.angle_gamma   90.00
#
_symmetry.space_group_name_H-M   'P 1'
#
loop_
_entity.id
_entity.type
_entity.pdbx_description
1 polymer ?
#
loop_
_entity_poly.entity_id
_entity_poly.type
_entity_poly.pdbx_seq_one_letter_code
_entity_poly.pdbx_strand_id
1 'polypeptide(L)' 'NNLAELYRSQGRYGEAEPLFVEALAIRKTELGDRHPDTATSLNNLAGLYRSQVAVYFDLITPEW' A
#
# COMPACT_ATOMS: atom_id res chain seq x y z
N ASN A 1 0.98 -9.96 2.50
CA ASN A 1 2.08 -8.96 2.41
C ASN A 1 3.04 -9.22 1.27
N ASN A 2 3.68 -10.39 1.14
CA ASN A 2 4.68 -10.60 0.07
C ASN A 2 4.11 -10.44 -1.34
N LEU A 3 2.86 -10.86 -1.58
CA LEU A 3 2.19 -10.68 -2.88
C LEU A 3 1.82 -9.20 -3.16
N ALA A 4 1.37 -8.48 -2.13
CA ALA A 4 1.03 -7.06 -2.23
C ALA A 4 2.26 -6.20 -2.58
N GLU A 5 3.40 -6.48 -1.94
CA GLU A 5 4.68 -5.83 -2.25
C GLU A 5 5.16 -6.17 -3.67
N LEU A 6 4.95 -7.40 -4.15
CA LEU A 6 5.27 -7.78 -5.52
C LEU A 6 4.43 -7.00 -6.54
N TYR A 7 3.12 -6.84 -6.30
CA TYR A 7 2.27 -6.04 -7.18
C TYR A 7 2.62 -4.56 -7.11
N ARG A 8 2.96 -4.03 -5.93
CA ARG A 8 3.45 -2.66 -5.78
C ARG A 8 4.73 -2.41 -6.59
N SER A 9 5.69 -3.34 -6.57
CA SER A 9 6.94 -3.20 -7.34
C SER A 9 6.73 -3.30 -8.85
N GLN A 10 5.66 -3.97 -9.29
CA GLN A 10 5.23 -4.04 -10.69
C GLN A 10 4.37 -2.84 -11.13
N GLY A 11 4.11 -1.86 -10.25
CA GLY A 11 3.22 -0.73 -10.54
C GLY A 11 1.73 -1.09 -10.58
N ARG A 12 1.38 -2.33 -10.23
CA ARG A 12 0.00 -2.85 -10.24
C ARG A 12 -0.73 -2.48 -8.95
N TYR A 13 -0.84 -1.18 -8.70
CA TYR A 13 -1.31 -0.66 -7.40
C TYR A 13 -2.75 -1.06 -7.07
N GLY A 14 -3.64 -1.12 -8.06
CA GLY A 14 -5.03 -1.56 -7.85
C GLY A 14 -5.16 -3.02 -7.42
N GLU A 15 -4.17 -3.87 -7.73
CA GLU A 15 -4.15 -5.27 -7.29
C GLU A 15 -3.40 -5.43 -5.96
N ALA A 16 -2.47 -4.53 -5.66
CA ALA A 16 -1.75 -4.50 -4.39
C ALA A 16 -2.61 -4.00 -3.22
N GLU A 17 -3.44 -2.98 -3.46
CA GLU A 17 -4.27 -2.31 -2.45
C GLU A 17 -5.19 -3.27 -1.65
N PRO A 18 -6.05 -4.09 -2.29
CA PRO A 18 -6.94 -4.98 -1.55
C PRO A 18 -6.18 -5.96 -0.65
N LEU A 19 -5.01 -6.42 -1.09
CA LEU A 19 -4.16 -7.34 -0.33
C LEU A 19 -3.54 -6.68 0.92
N PHE A 20 -3.16 -5.40 0.84
CA PHE A 20 -2.70 -4.65 2.01
C PHE A 20 -3.83 -4.34 2.98
N VAL A 21 -5.02 -4.01 2.47
CA VAL A 21 -6.22 -3.77 3.29
C VAL A 21 -6.64 -5.02 4.03
N GLU A 22 -6.68 -6.17 3.37
CA GLU A 22 -6.99 -7.46 3.99
C GLU A 22 -5.96 -7.82 5.08
N ALA A 23 -4.67 -7.68 4.77
CA ALA A 23 -3.61 -7.93 5.75
C ALA A 23 -3.68 -7.00 6.97
N LEU A 24 -4.08 -5.73 6.77
CA LEU A 24 -4.30 -4.78 7.85
C LEU A 24 -5.50 -5.19 8.71
N ALA A 25 -6.61 -5.61 8.10
CA ALA A 25 -7.81 -6.04 8.81
C ALA A 25 -7.51 -7.23 9.72
N ILE A 26 -6.82 -8.25 9.21
CA ILE A 26 -6.42 -9.43 10.01
C ILE A 26 -5.54 -8.99 11.19
N ARG A 27 -4.51 -8.17 10.95
CA ARG A 27 -3.60 -7.72 12.00
C ARG A 27 -4.28 -6.86 13.06
N LYS A 28 -5.22 -5.99 12.66
CA LYS A 28 -6.02 -5.21 13.60
C LYS A 28 -6.88 -6.12 14.48
N THR A 29 -7.53 -7.12 13.90
CA THR A 29 -8.38 -8.06 14.64
C THR A 29 -7.57 -8.92 15.62
N GLU A 30 -6.44 -9.47 15.17
CA GLU A 30 -5.66 -10.42 15.97
C GLU A 30 -4.70 -9.75 16.96
N LEU A 31 -4.09 -8.63 16.59
CA LEU A 31 -2.99 -8.00 17.33
C LEU A 31 -3.37 -6.64 17.93
N GLY A 32 -4.45 -6.04 17.46
CA GLY A 32 -4.90 -4.71 17.86
C GLY A 32 -4.17 -3.57 17.13
N ASP A 33 -4.66 -2.36 17.33
CA ASP A 33 -4.21 -1.16 16.59
C ASP A 33 -2.79 -0.71 16.93
N ARG A 34 -2.31 -1.02 18.14
CA ARG A 34 -0.99 -0.56 18.63
C ARG A 34 0.14 -1.55 18.38
N HIS A 35 -0.15 -2.68 17.76
CA HIS A 35 0.87 -3.69 17.49
C HIS A 35 1.84 -3.21 16.39
N PRO A 36 3.16 -3.45 16.52
CA PRO A 36 4.14 -3.08 15.49
C PRO A 36 3.82 -3.57 14.07
N ASP A 37 3.23 -4.76 13.96
CA ASP A 37 2.82 -5.31 12.65
C ASP A 37 1.63 -4.58 12.03
N THR A 38 0.69 -4.11 12.87
CA THR A 38 -0.43 -3.28 12.42
C THR A 38 0.08 -1.93 11.92
N ALA A 39 1.02 -1.32 12.64
CA ALA A 39 1.71 -0.09 12.20
C ALA A 39 2.49 -0.29 10.90
N THR A 40 3.17 -1.44 10.75
CA THR A 40 3.90 -1.79 9.52
C THR A 40 2.93 -1.93 8.34
N SER A 41 1.78 -2.57 8.51
CA SER A 41 0.75 -2.64 7.48
C SER A 41 0.24 -1.27 7.04
N LEU A 42 0.02 -0.35 7.99
CA LEU A 42 -0.38 1.02 7.70
C LEU A 42 0.70 1.77 6.91
N ASN A 43 1.97 1.63 7.29
CA ASN A 43 3.08 2.23 6.56
C ASN A 43 3.18 1.71 5.12
N ASN A 44 2.96 0.42 4.90
CA ASN A 44 2.98 -0.15 3.55
C ASN A 44 1.82 0.39 2.69
N LEU A 45 0.64 0.54 3.27
CA LEU A 45 -0.52 1.13 2.59
C LEU A 45 -0.26 2.61 2.23
N ALA A 46 0.34 3.38 3.14
CA ALA A 46 0.75 4.76 2.87
C ALA A 46 1.81 4.82 1.76
N GLY A 47 2.77 3.90 1.76
CA GLY A 47 3.78 3.76 0.71
C GLY A 47 3.16 3.46 -0.66
N LEU A 48 2.15 2.59 -0.69
CA LEU A 48 1.39 2.29 -1.91
C LEU A 48 0.71 3.54 -2.48
N TYR A 49 -0.05 4.28 -1.67
CA TYR A 49 -0.74 5.48 -2.13
C TYR A 49 0.22 6.58 -2.57
N ARG A 50 1.36 6.74 -1.88
CA ARG A 50 2.42 7.66 -2.33
C ARG A 50 2.94 7.30 -3.71
N SER A 51 3.17 6.01 -3.97
CA SER A 51 3.60 5.53 -5.29
C SER A 51 2.52 5.74 -6.37
N GLN A 52 1.25 5.55 -6.03
CA GLN A 52 0.14 5.77 -6.96
C GLN A 52 -0.08 7.27 -7.29
N VAL A 53 0.06 8.15 -6.30
CA VAL A 53 -0.02 9.60 -6.49
C VAL A 53 1.17 10.13 -7.30
N ALA A 54 2.37 9.57 -7.12
CA ALA A 54 3.53 9.93 -7.94
C ALA A 54 3.31 9.56 -9.42
N VAL A 55 2.76 8.37 -9.69
CA VAL A 55 2.39 7.98 -11.07
C VAL A 55 1.29 8.86 -11.63
N TYR A 56 0.30 9.26 -10.83
CA TYR A 56 -0.68 10.25 -11.28
C TYR A 56 0.01 11.58 -11.61
N PHE A 57 0.87 12.10 -10.74
CA PHE A 57 1.57 13.37 -10.97
C PHE A 57 2.39 13.37 -12.26
N ASP A 58 3.15 12.30 -12.53
CA ASP A 58 3.93 12.13 -13.77
C ASP A 58 3.06 12.06 -15.04
N LEU A 59 1.77 11.70 -14.92
CA LEU A 59 0.81 11.69 -16.03
C LEU A 59 0.11 13.05 -16.28
N ILE A 60 0.13 13.96 -15.31
CA ILE A 60 -0.59 15.27 -15.40
C ILE A 60 0.34 16.49 -15.41
N THR A 61 1.64 16.35 -15.15
CA THR A 61 2.60 17.43 -15.42
C THR A 61 3.11 17.32 -16.86
N PRO A 62 2.68 18.20 -17.79
CA PRO A 62 3.33 18.29 -19.08
C PRO A 62 4.70 18.94 -18.86
N GLU A 63 5.76 18.29 -19.32
CA GLU A 63 7.10 18.89 -19.41
C GLU A 63 7.03 20.07 -20.41
N TRP A 64 6.90 21.29 -19.89
CA TRP A 64 7.11 22.53 -20.64
C TRP A 64 8.12 23.41 -19.91
#